data_AF-A0A512HB50-F1
#
_entry.id   AF-A0A512HB50-F1
#
_cell.length_a   1.000
_cell.length_b   1.000
_cell.length_c   1.000
_cell.angle_alpha   90.00
_cell.angle_beta   90.00
_cell.angle_gamma   90.00
#
_symmetry.space_group_name_H-M   'P 1'
#
loop_
_entity.id
_entity.type
_entity.pdbx_description
1 polymer ?
#
loop_
_entity_poly.entity_id
_entity_poly.type
_entity_poly.pdbx_seq_one_letter_code
_entity_poly.pdbx_strand_id
1 'polypeptide(L)'
;MQELGSRLSRQDAEAGANFISEDIYRLARREAAYREHGALYDTERLCRNLLSSQALCFNLFGLLRQDLDLASRVVERLMPGVYRRVTGVLFEHSPGRNNPLFTGDNTAFDAFLLTETDDQLPGFVAVEVKYTESFEDTGSGTGPRHDELSEASGLYGDHHADALRKPPLQQLWREHLLAYATLTKRPFSSGGVRHGSVRHRSARPGRYQAGNTGSRRHSLLASGALKTRGDRIQLPTPPESGKALDRAGPWHKYGSDVKKDPKLHKLTGQSP
;
A
#
# COMPACT_ATOMS: atom_id res chain seq x y z
N MET A 1 -24.71 1.90 27.61
CA MET A 1 -23.99 1.25 26.49
C MET A 1 -22.61 0.89 27.00
N GLN A 2 -22.24 -0.38 27.00
CA GLN A 2 -20.97 -0.84 27.57
C GLN A 2 -19.82 -0.38 26.66
N GLU A 3 -18.77 0.22 27.23
CA GLU A 3 -17.60 0.61 26.46
C GLU A 3 -16.86 -0.66 26.00
N LEU A 4 -16.63 -0.76 24.68
CA LEU A 4 -15.81 -1.83 24.12
C LEU A 4 -14.36 -1.58 24.52
N GLY A 5 -13.71 -2.52 25.20
CA GLY A 5 -12.30 -2.38 25.63
C GLY A 5 -11.29 -2.20 24.49
N SER A 6 -11.70 -2.45 23.24
CA SER A 6 -10.92 -2.15 22.04
C SER A 6 -11.02 -0.70 21.56
N ARG A 7 -11.90 0.11 22.17
CA ARG A 7 -12.08 1.52 21.82
C ARG A 7 -11.63 2.43 22.95
N LEU A 8 -10.72 3.34 22.61
CA LEU A 8 -10.30 4.39 23.51
C LEU A 8 -11.42 5.41 23.76
N SER A 9 -11.35 6.03 24.95
CA SER A 9 -12.10 7.24 25.24
C SER A 9 -11.73 8.34 24.23
N ARG A 10 -12.59 9.36 24.06
CA ARG A 10 -12.26 10.49 23.19
C ARG A 10 -11.03 11.25 23.69
N GLN A 11 -10.93 11.42 25.01
CA GLN A 11 -9.79 12.10 25.64
C GLN A 11 -8.47 11.37 25.34
N ASP A 12 -8.42 10.05 25.51
CA ASP A 12 -7.20 9.27 25.23
C ASP A 12 -6.85 9.25 23.74
N ALA A 13 -7.86 9.19 22.87
CA ALA A 13 -7.67 9.26 21.43
C ALA A 13 -7.14 10.63 20.98
N GLU A 14 -7.63 11.73 21.56
CA GLU A 14 -7.14 13.09 21.33
C GLU A 14 -5.71 13.28 21.86
N ALA A 15 -5.34 12.54 22.91
CA ALA A 15 -3.98 12.45 23.42
C ALA A 15 -3.07 11.50 22.61
N GLY A 16 -3.57 10.88 21.54
CA GLY A 16 -2.78 10.04 20.63
C GLY A 16 -2.50 8.62 21.13
N ALA A 17 -3.22 8.13 22.14
CA ALA A 17 -2.91 6.85 22.80
C ALA A 17 -3.05 5.60 21.92
N ASN A 18 -3.62 5.70 20.72
CA ASN A 18 -3.64 4.61 19.73
C ASN A 18 -2.33 4.45 18.95
N PHE A 19 -1.38 5.38 19.14
CA PHE A 19 -0.11 5.41 18.42
C PHE A 19 1.06 5.14 19.35
N ILE A 20 2.05 4.40 18.87
CA ILE A 20 3.23 4.01 19.67
C ILE A 20 4.17 5.18 19.98
N SER A 21 3.99 6.32 19.32
CA SER A 21 4.70 7.56 19.61
C SER A 21 3.87 8.78 19.19
N GLU A 22 4.14 9.91 19.85
CA GLU A 22 3.56 11.21 19.51
C GLU A 22 3.88 11.63 18.06
N ASP A 23 5.06 11.30 17.56
CA ASP A 23 5.47 11.63 16.20
C ASP A 23 4.64 10.88 15.15
N ILE A 24 4.28 9.62 15.40
CA ILE A 24 3.38 8.86 14.53
C ILE A 24 1.96 9.40 14.63
N TYR A 25 1.49 9.77 15.83
CA TYR A 25 0.18 10.40 15.98
C TYR A 25 0.07 11.69 15.15
N ARG A 26 1.07 12.57 15.23
CA ARG A 26 1.14 13.80 14.41
C ARG A 26 1.17 13.49 12.92
N LEU A 27 1.93 12.48 12.51
CA LEU A 27 1.96 12.02 11.13
C LEU A 27 0.58 11.56 10.67
N ALA A 28 -0.09 10.67 11.40
CA ALA A 28 -1.41 10.14 11.06
C ALA A 28 -2.45 11.26 10.92
N ARG A 29 -2.45 12.24 11.84
CA ARG A 29 -3.32 13.43 11.73
C ARG A 29 -3.03 14.26 10.50
N ARG A 30 -1.76 14.46 10.17
CA ARG A 30 -1.35 15.21 8.98
C ARG A 30 -1.79 14.48 7.71
N GLU A 31 -1.54 13.18 7.61
CA GLU A 31 -1.95 12.38 6.45
C GLU A 31 -3.47 12.37 6.29
N ALA A 32 -4.24 12.26 7.38
CA ALA A 32 -5.71 12.35 7.31
C ALA A 32 -6.20 13.74 6.86
N ALA A 33 -5.54 14.82 7.28
CA ALA A 33 -5.92 16.19 6.95
C ALA A 33 -5.54 16.60 5.51
N TYR A 34 -4.38 16.15 5.03
CA TYR A 34 -3.82 16.48 3.71
C TYR A 34 -3.86 15.29 2.75
N ARG A 35 -4.76 14.34 3.01
CA ARG A 35 -4.91 13.10 2.26
C ARG A 35 -5.05 13.35 0.77
N GLU A 36 -4.57 12.39 -0.01
CA GLU A 36 -4.84 12.31 -1.44
C GLU A 36 -6.35 12.41 -1.70
N HIS A 37 -6.76 13.10 -2.77
CA HIS A 37 -8.17 13.26 -3.09
C HIS A 37 -8.83 11.89 -3.31
N GLY A 38 -9.87 11.58 -2.52
CA GLY A 38 -10.56 10.29 -2.56
C GLY A 38 -9.94 9.18 -1.68
N ALA A 39 -8.84 9.43 -0.99
CA ALA A 39 -8.29 8.52 0.02
C ALA A 39 -9.21 8.40 1.24
N LEU A 40 -9.38 7.18 1.77
CA LEU A 40 -10.36 6.88 2.81
C LEU A 40 -9.71 6.83 4.19
N TYR A 41 -9.92 7.89 4.96
CA TYR A 41 -9.54 7.94 6.37
C TYR A 41 -10.80 7.97 7.22
N ASP A 42 -11.07 6.89 7.94
CA ASP A 42 -12.03 6.88 9.04
C ASP A 42 -11.28 7.36 10.29
N THR A 43 -11.31 8.67 10.54
CA THR A 43 -10.57 9.30 11.64
C THR A 43 -11.02 8.78 13.01
N GLU A 44 -12.28 8.36 13.15
CA GLU A 44 -12.76 7.82 14.41
C GLU A 44 -12.17 6.43 14.63
N ARG A 45 -12.22 5.56 13.63
CA ARG A 45 -11.59 4.23 13.69
C ARG A 45 -10.07 4.35 13.84
N LEU A 46 -9.43 5.25 13.11
CA LEU A 46 -7.98 5.48 13.16
C LEU A 46 -7.51 5.90 14.55
N CYS A 47 -8.19 6.85 15.21
CA CYS A 47 -7.73 7.37 16.49
C CYS A 47 -8.25 6.57 17.70
N ARG A 48 -9.37 5.85 17.59
CA ARG A 48 -10.02 5.23 18.76
C ARG A 48 -9.95 3.71 18.79
N ASN A 49 -9.91 3.04 17.64
CA ASN A 49 -9.98 1.58 17.62
C ASN A 49 -8.56 0.99 17.69
N LEU A 50 -8.21 0.43 18.85
CA LEU A 50 -6.93 -0.26 19.12
C LEU A 50 -6.71 -1.47 18.21
N LEU A 51 -7.77 -1.97 17.58
CA LEU A 51 -7.76 -3.14 16.69
C LEU A 51 -7.87 -2.76 15.20
N SER A 52 -7.74 -1.47 14.87
CA SER A 52 -7.81 -0.98 13.50
C SER A 52 -6.56 -1.28 12.69
N SER A 53 -6.73 -1.90 11.52
CA SER A 53 -5.66 -2.02 10.52
C SER A 53 -5.06 -0.68 10.12
N GLN A 54 -5.86 0.39 10.04
CA GLN A 54 -5.35 1.70 9.64
C GLN A 54 -4.37 2.26 10.71
N ALA A 55 -4.72 2.12 11.99
CA ALA A 55 -3.82 2.50 13.08
C ALA A 55 -2.56 1.61 13.13
N LEU A 56 -2.72 0.30 12.88
CA LEU A 56 -1.59 -0.62 12.78
C LEU A 56 -0.65 -0.23 11.63
N CYS A 57 -1.17 0.14 10.46
CA CYS A 57 -0.36 0.60 9.34
C CYS A 57 0.49 1.81 9.73
N PHE A 58 -0.10 2.84 10.36
CA PHE A 58 0.65 3.99 10.85
C PHE A 58 1.70 3.61 11.90
N ASN A 59 1.38 2.71 12.83
CA ASN A 59 2.34 2.26 13.84
C ASN A 59 3.50 1.44 13.27
N LEU A 60 3.29 0.71 12.17
CA LEU A 60 4.34 -0.07 11.50
C LEU A 60 5.20 0.78 10.56
N PHE A 61 4.58 1.64 9.76
CA PHE A 61 5.25 2.35 8.67
C PHE A 61 5.52 3.83 8.97
N GLY A 62 4.94 4.39 10.03
CA GLY A 62 5.13 5.79 10.41
C GLY A 62 6.57 6.12 10.79
N LEU A 63 7.26 5.21 11.51
CA LEU A 63 8.69 5.35 11.78
C LEU A 63 9.52 5.26 10.49
N LEU A 64 9.14 4.37 9.56
CA LEU A 64 9.83 4.23 8.28
C LEU A 64 9.66 5.46 7.39
N ARG A 65 8.53 6.17 7.50
CA ARG A 65 8.31 7.45 6.82
C ARG A 65 9.29 8.53 7.28
N GLN A 66 9.70 8.48 8.54
CA GLN A 66 10.56 9.45 9.21
C GLN A 66 12.05 9.09 9.10
N ASP A 67 12.38 7.79 9.08
CA ASP A 67 13.74 7.26 8.90
C ASP A 67 13.80 6.33 7.66
N LEU A 68 14.16 6.93 6.52
CA LEU A 68 14.26 6.20 5.25
C LEU A 68 15.46 5.25 5.18
N ASP A 69 16.49 5.45 6.02
CA ASP A 69 17.61 4.51 6.13
C ASP A 69 17.16 3.24 6.86
N LEU A 70 16.36 3.39 7.93
CA LEU A 70 15.68 2.27 8.57
C LEU A 70 14.72 1.58 7.59
N ALA A 71 13.92 2.34 6.85
CA ALA A 71 13.03 1.79 5.83
C ALA A 71 13.81 0.96 4.80
N SER A 72 14.96 1.46 4.34
CA SER A 72 15.86 0.76 3.41
C SER A 72 16.38 -0.55 3.99
N ARG A 73 16.84 -0.54 5.26
CA ARG A 73 17.27 -1.77 5.95
C ARG A 73 16.15 -2.79 6.12
N VAL A 74 14.93 -2.33 6.40
CA VAL A 74 13.75 -3.20 6.51
C VAL A 74 13.42 -3.83 5.16
N VAL A 75 13.38 -3.03 4.09
CA VAL A 75 13.10 -3.52 2.73
C VAL A 75 14.18 -4.51 2.28
N GLU A 76 15.46 -4.21 2.49
CA GLU A 76 16.56 -5.14 2.15
C GLU A 76 16.41 -6.47 2.91
N ARG A 77 15.95 -6.45 4.16
CA ARG A 77 15.71 -7.70 4.91
C ARG A 77 14.50 -8.48 4.42
N LEU A 78 13.46 -7.81 3.92
CA LEU A 78 12.25 -8.44 3.36
C LEU A 78 12.42 -8.88 1.89
N MET A 79 13.29 -8.21 1.15
CA MET A 79 13.51 -8.38 -0.29
C MET A 79 15.01 -8.25 -0.63
N PRO A 80 15.86 -9.19 -0.17
CA PRO A 80 17.31 -9.06 -0.30
C PRO A 80 17.77 -8.90 -1.75
N GLY A 81 18.59 -7.89 -2.00
CA GLY A 81 19.18 -7.62 -3.32
C GLY A 81 18.19 -7.18 -4.39
N VAL A 82 16.98 -6.75 -4.01
CA VAL A 82 16.00 -6.19 -4.96
C VAL A 82 16.06 -4.67 -4.99
N TYR A 83 16.13 -4.04 -3.82
CA TYR A 83 16.10 -2.58 -3.68
C TYR A 83 17.25 -2.12 -2.80
N ARG A 84 17.96 -1.09 -3.25
CA ARG A 84 19.06 -0.48 -2.50
C ARG A 84 18.53 0.43 -1.40
N ARG A 85 17.54 1.25 -1.72
CA ARG A 85 17.00 2.25 -0.80
C ARG A 85 15.51 2.49 -0.98
N VAL A 86 14.88 2.94 0.10
CA VAL A 86 13.55 3.53 0.13
C VAL A 86 13.71 5.05 0.04
N THR A 87 13.00 5.69 -0.88
CA THR A 87 13.04 7.14 -1.12
C THR A 87 11.78 7.86 -0.62
N GLY A 88 10.74 7.10 -0.25
CA GLY A 88 9.54 7.65 0.34
C GLY A 88 8.60 6.56 0.84
N VAL A 89 7.67 6.96 1.70
CA VAL A 89 6.55 6.12 2.18
C VAL A 89 5.29 6.96 2.03
N LEU A 90 4.25 6.39 1.44
CA LEU A 90 2.93 7.01 1.28
C LEU A 90 1.90 6.14 1.98
N PHE A 91 0.80 6.73 2.44
CA PHE A 91 -0.28 6.04 3.15
C PHE A 91 -1.59 6.19 2.39
N GLU A 92 -2.43 5.15 2.40
CA GLU A 92 -3.73 5.15 1.72
C GLU A 92 -3.59 5.60 0.25
N HIS A 93 -2.59 5.06 -0.44
CA HIS A 93 -2.15 5.58 -1.74
C HIS A 93 -2.71 4.75 -2.89
N SER A 94 -3.26 5.43 -3.91
CA SER A 94 -3.74 4.80 -5.14
C SER A 94 -3.11 5.47 -6.36
N PRO A 95 -2.12 4.82 -6.99
CA PRO A 95 -1.55 5.35 -8.22
C PRO A 95 -2.63 5.48 -9.30
N GLY A 96 -2.94 6.72 -9.69
CA GLY A 96 -3.96 6.97 -10.69
C GLY A 96 -5.38 6.62 -10.22
N ARG A 97 -5.70 6.91 -8.96
CA ARG A 97 -7.05 6.79 -8.40
C ARG A 97 -8.14 7.29 -9.36
N ASN A 98 -9.20 6.50 -9.54
CA ASN A 98 -10.32 6.73 -10.46
C ASN A 98 -9.93 6.92 -11.93
N ASN A 99 -8.67 6.69 -12.32
CA ASN A 99 -8.22 6.84 -13.70
C ASN A 99 -8.39 5.49 -14.45
N PRO A 100 -9.11 5.46 -15.59
CA PRO A 100 -9.33 4.24 -16.37
C PRO A 100 -8.06 3.65 -17.00
N LEU A 101 -6.95 4.40 -17.05
CA LEU A 101 -5.65 3.83 -17.42
C LEU A 101 -5.12 2.85 -16.35
N PHE A 102 -5.59 2.97 -15.11
CA PHE A 102 -5.32 2.08 -13.98
C PHE A 102 -6.52 1.15 -13.76
N THR A 103 -6.93 0.87 -12.52
CA THR A 103 -8.13 0.08 -12.21
C THR A 103 -9.42 0.87 -12.43
N GLY A 104 -9.35 2.20 -12.52
CA GLY A 104 -10.53 3.05 -12.74
C GLY A 104 -11.43 3.22 -11.52
N ASP A 105 -10.95 2.87 -10.33
CA ASP A 105 -11.72 2.89 -9.08
C ASP A 105 -10.89 3.44 -7.91
N ASN A 106 -11.38 3.23 -6.68
CA ASN A 106 -10.75 3.70 -5.45
C ASN A 106 -9.86 2.66 -4.76
N THR A 107 -9.51 1.55 -5.42
CA THR A 107 -8.54 0.60 -4.85
C THR A 107 -7.25 1.33 -4.50
N ALA A 108 -6.71 1.07 -3.31
CA ALA A 108 -5.54 1.73 -2.76
C ALA A 108 -4.72 0.72 -1.94
N PHE A 109 -3.50 1.12 -1.59
CA PHE A 109 -2.65 0.38 -0.67
C PHE A 109 -2.56 1.13 0.65
N ASP A 110 -2.64 0.41 1.76
CA ASP A 110 -2.45 0.97 3.11
C ASP A 110 -1.11 1.71 3.24
N ALA A 111 -0.03 1.12 2.72
CA ALA A 111 1.28 1.76 2.61
C ALA A 111 1.94 1.50 1.25
N PHE A 112 2.66 2.49 0.73
CA PHE A 112 3.35 2.42 -0.55
C PHE A 112 4.76 2.99 -0.42
N LEU A 113 5.76 2.12 -0.47
CA LEU A 113 7.17 2.50 -0.35
C LEU A 113 7.73 2.75 -1.75
N LEU A 114 8.22 3.96 -1.99
CA LEU A 114 8.99 4.29 -3.18
C LEU A 114 10.41 3.79 -2.97
N THR A 115 10.97 3.09 -3.95
CA THR A 115 12.29 2.45 -3.84
C THR A 115 13.16 2.76 -5.05
N GLU A 116 14.45 2.47 -4.93
CA GLU A 116 15.40 2.49 -6.03
C GLU A 116 16.31 1.26 -5.96
N THR A 117 16.67 0.71 -7.12
CA THR A 117 17.65 -0.39 -7.25
C THR A 117 19.09 0.14 -7.15
N ASP A 118 20.08 -0.75 -7.19
CA ASP A 118 21.50 -0.35 -7.26
C ASP A 118 21.84 0.46 -8.51
N ASP A 119 21.15 0.17 -9.63
CA ASP A 119 21.26 0.91 -10.88
C ASP A 119 20.47 2.24 -10.87
N GLN A 120 20.00 2.69 -9.69
CA GLN A 120 19.18 3.89 -9.49
C GLN A 120 17.86 3.87 -10.28
N LEU A 121 17.37 2.68 -10.61
CA LEU A 121 16.09 2.53 -11.28
C LEU A 121 14.97 2.60 -10.25
N PRO A 122 13.94 3.43 -10.47
CA PRO A 122 12.84 3.58 -9.52
C PRO A 122 11.99 2.30 -9.46
N GLY A 123 11.49 1.99 -8.28
CA GLY A 123 10.54 0.91 -8.05
C GLY A 123 9.60 1.22 -6.89
N PHE A 124 8.84 0.21 -6.48
CA PHE A 124 7.98 0.33 -5.31
C PHE A 124 7.71 -1.00 -4.60
N VAL A 125 7.32 -0.89 -3.32
CA VAL A 125 6.70 -1.97 -2.55
C VAL A 125 5.34 -1.49 -2.06
N ALA A 126 4.28 -2.10 -2.56
CA ALA A 126 2.91 -1.84 -2.13
C ALA A 126 2.53 -2.80 -0.99
N VAL A 127 1.87 -2.29 0.04
CA VAL A 127 1.55 -3.04 1.24
C VAL A 127 0.08 -2.86 1.61
N GLU A 128 -0.58 -3.98 1.89
CA GLU A 128 -1.91 -4.04 2.52
C GLU A 128 -1.76 -4.75 3.88
N VAL A 129 -2.37 -4.18 4.92
CA VAL A 129 -2.31 -4.67 6.29
C VAL A 129 -3.72 -5.00 6.78
N LYS A 130 -3.92 -6.22 7.28
CA LYS A 130 -5.12 -6.59 8.05
C LYS A 130 -4.77 -6.94 9.49
N TYR A 131 -5.51 -6.38 10.43
CA TYR A 131 -5.42 -6.70 11.85
C TYR A 131 -6.58 -7.57 12.32
N THR A 132 -7.76 -6.97 12.51
CA THR A 132 -8.97 -7.72 12.93
C THR A 132 -10.08 -7.69 11.88
N GLU A 133 -9.95 -6.77 10.92
CA GLU A 133 -10.78 -6.71 9.74
C GLU A 133 -10.56 -7.95 8.86
N SER A 134 -11.64 -8.43 8.25
CA SER A 134 -11.59 -9.49 7.24
C SER A 134 -11.57 -8.89 5.84
N PHE A 135 -11.28 -9.72 4.85
CA PHE A 135 -11.41 -9.38 3.43
C PHE A 135 -12.84 -9.61 2.90
N GLU A 136 -13.84 -9.72 3.80
CA GLU A 136 -15.23 -10.05 3.44
C GLU A 136 -16.01 -8.84 2.91
N ASP A 137 -15.44 -7.64 2.96
CA ASP A 137 -16.06 -6.43 2.43
C ASP A 137 -16.27 -6.55 0.92
N THR A 138 -17.52 -6.38 0.49
CA THR A 138 -17.94 -6.59 -0.91
C THR A 138 -17.48 -5.49 -1.87
N GLY A 139 -16.81 -4.44 -1.36
CA GLY A 139 -16.22 -3.35 -2.13
C GLY A 139 -17.18 -2.68 -3.13
N SER A 140 -16.63 -1.83 -3.99
CA SER A 140 -17.31 -1.50 -5.25
C SER A 140 -17.26 -2.71 -6.19
N GLY A 141 -18.32 -2.95 -6.97
CA GLY A 141 -18.37 -4.09 -7.91
C GLY A 141 -17.18 -4.14 -8.88
N THR A 142 -16.89 -5.33 -9.39
CA THR A 142 -15.90 -5.56 -10.44
C THR A 142 -16.46 -5.17 -11.80
N GLY A 143 -15.60 -4.91 -12.79
CA GLY A 143 -16.04 -4.50 -14.13
C GLY A 143 -15.01 -4.82 -15.21
N PRO A 144 -15.33 -4.55 -16.50
CA PRO A 144 -14.53 -4.99 -17.65
C PRO A 144 -13.05 -4.62 -17.56
N ARG A 145 -12.75 -3.45 -16.99
CA ARG A 145 -11.38 -2.98 -16.80
C ARG A 145 -10.53 -3.93 -15.94
N HIS A 146 -11.14 -4.55 -14.94
CA HIS A 146 -10.44 -5.51 -14.09
C HIS A 146 -10.16 -6.81 -14.84
N ASP A 147 -11.07 -7.25 -15.71
CA ASP A 147 -10.89 -8.45 -16.52
C ASP A 147 -9.74 -8.26 -17.51
N GLU A 148 -9.71 -7.12 -18.22
CA GLU A 148 -8.60 -6.73 -19.12
C GLU A 148 -7.25 -6.73 -18.40
N LEU A 149 -7.17 -6.14 -17.20
CA LEU A 149 -5.94 -6.12 -16.41
C LEU A 149 -5.56 -7.52 -15.91
N SER A 150 -6.55 -8.34 -15.53
CA SER A 150 -6.34 -9.71 -15.04
C SER A 150 -5.70 -10.57 -16.14
N GLU A 151 -6.26 -10.53 -17.35
CA GLU A 151 -5.71 -11.15 -18.55
C GLU A 151 -4.30 -10.64 -18.86
N ALA A 152 -4.14 -9.32 -18.99
CA ALA A 152 -2.88 -8.72 -19.40
C ALA A 152 -1.75 -8.94 -18.38
N SER A 153 -2.08 -9.07 -17.09
CA SER A 153 -1.07 -9.22 -16.03
C SER A 153 -0.33 -10.55 -16.07
N GLY A 154 -0.97 -11.61 -16.58
CA GLY A 154 -0.43 -12.97 -16.53
C GLY A 154 -0.19 -13.51 -15.11
N LEU A 155 -0.76 -12.88 -14.07
CA LEU A 155 -0.52 -13.24 -12.66
C LEU A 155 -1.32 -14.47 -12.19
N TYR A 156 -2.39 -14.82 -12.91
CA TYR A 156 -3.35 -15.85 -12.50
C TYR A 156 -3.41 -16.98 -13.53
N GLY A 157 -3.43 -18.23 -13.05
CA GLY A 157 -3.58 -19.40 -13.92
C GLY A 157 -4.92 -19.41 -14.66
N ASP A 158 -5.99 -19.02 -13.98
CA ASP A 158 -7.28 -18.69 -14.57
C ASP A 158 -7.64 -17.24 -14.19
N HIS A 159 -7.51 -16.33 -15.14
CA HIS A 159 -7.77 -14.90 -14.97
C HIS A 159 -9.28 -14.57 -14.91
N HIS A 160 -10.14 -15.51 -15.34
CA HIS A 160 -11.61 -15.38 -15.32
C HIS A 160 -12.28 -16.14 -14.18
N ALA A 161 -11.52 -16.84 -13.34
CA ALA A 161 -12.06 -17.57 -12.19
C ALA A 161 -13.03 -16.70 -11.38
N ASP A 162 -14.27 -17.18 -11.20
CA ASP A 162 -15.32 -16.51 -10.42
C ASP A 162 -14.88 -16.15 -9.00
N ALA A 163 -14.00 -16.96 -8.43
CA ALA A 163 -13.47 -16.75 -7.09
C ALA A 163 -12.71 -15.42 -6.96
N LEU A 164 -12.04 -14.94 -8.02
CA LEU A 164 -11.33 -13.65 -8.01
C LEU A 164 -12.28 -12.45 -7.92
N ARG A 165 -13.57 -12.63 -8.25
CA ARG A 165 -14.59 -11.57 -8.22
C ARG A 165 -15.40 -11.60 -6.93
N LYS A 166 -15.06 -12.47 -5.98
CA LYS A 166 -15.78 -12.67 -4.72
C LYS A 166 -14.84 -12.47 -3.53
N PRO A 167 -15.34 -11.95 -2.40
CA PRO A 167 -14.60 -12.02 -1.15
C PRO A 167 -14.22 -13.46 -0.79
N PRO A 168 -13.09 -13.69 -0.11
CA PRO A 168 -12.09 -12.69 0.31
C PRO A 168 -11.06 -12.32 -0.78
N LEU A 169 -11.08 -12.99 -1.94
CA LEU A 169 -10.02 -12.83 -2.94
C LEU A 169 -10.12 -11.54 -3.74
N GLN A 170 -11.33 -10.99 -3.90
CA GLN A 170 -11.57 -9.81 -4.73
C GLN A 170 -10.71 -8.61 -4.35
N GLN A 171 -10.55 -8.32 -3.06
CA GLN A 171 -9.74 -7.18 -2.63
C GLN A 171 -8.26 -7.37 -3.05
N LEU A 172 -7.67 -8.53 -2.72
CA LEU A 172 -6.29 -8.87 -3.07
C LEU A 172 -6.07 -8.86 -4.59
N TRP A 173 -7.06 -9.38 -5.33
CA TRP A 173 -7.05 -9.40 -6.78
C TRP A 173 -6.94 -7.96 -7.33
N ARG A 174 -7.81 -7.05 -6.89
CA ARG A 174 -7.81 -5.64 -7.33
C ARG A 174 -6.50 -4.92 -7.00
N GLU A 175 -5.93 -5.16 -5.83
CA GLU A 175 -4.63 -4.61 -5.42
C GLU A 175 -3.49 -5.08 -6.34
N HIS A 176 -3.47 -6.37 -6.70
CA HIS A 176 -2.51 -6.88 -7.68
C HIS A 176 -2.69 -6.22 -9.05
N LEU A 177 -3.93 -6.03 -9.51
CA LEU A 177 -4.22 -5.35 -10.77
C LEU A 177 -3.77 -3.88 -10.74
N LEU A 178 -3.97 -3.19 -9.62
CA LEU A 178 -3.49 -1.82 -9.43
C LEU A 178 -1.95 -1.77 -9.47
N ALA A 179 -1.26 -2.71 -8.83
CA ALA A 179 0.20 -2.78 -8.87
C ALA A 179 0.72 -3.05 -10.30
N TYR A 180 0.09 -3.98 -11.01
CA TYR A 180 0.41 -4.25 -12.41
C TYR A 180 0.18 -3.02 -13.31
N ALA A 181 -0.98 -2.36 -13.18
CA ALA A 181 -1.25 -1.13 -13.91
C ALA A 181 -0.25 -0.01 -13.56
N THR A 182 0.15 0.09 -12.30
CA THR A 182 1.17 1.04 -11.84
C THR A 182 2.49 0.81 -12.54
N LEU A 183 2.95 -0.44 -12.62
CA LEU A 183 4.19 -0.79 -13.31
C LEU A 183 4.16 -0.48 -14.81
N THR A 184 3.02 -0.65 -15.45
CA THR A 184 2.91 -0.46 -16.90
C THR A 184 2.66 0.99 -17.31
N LYS A 185 2.15 1.83 -16.41
CA LYS A 185 1.77 3.24 -16.71
C LYS A 185 2.68 4.28 -16.08
N ARG A 186 3.55 3.90 -15.16
CA ARG A 186 4.52 4.79 -14.52
C ARG A 186 5.95 4.35 -14.88
N PRO A 187 6.94 5.24 -14.81
CA PRO A 187 8.32 4.93 -15.16
C PRO A 187 9.02 4.12 -14.04
N PHE A 188 8.36 3.10 -13.49
CA PHE A 188 8.96 2.17 -12.53
C PHE A 188 9.57 0.98 -13.26
N SER A 189 10.79 0.60 -12.90
CA SER A 189 11.49 -0.55 -13.47
C SER A 189 11.18 -1.87 -12.74
N SER A 190 10.61 -1.80 -11.54
CA SER A 190 10.15 -2.97 -10.79
C SER A 190 9.12 -2.60 -9.72
N GLY A 191 8.31 -3.57 -9.30
CA GLY A 191 7.34 -3.39 -8.23
C GLY A 191 6.73 -4.70 -7.78
N GLY A 192 6.18 -4.71 -6.57
CA GLY A 192 5.52 -5.87 -5.99
C GLY A 192 4.55 -5.50 -4.89
N VAL A 193 3.63 -6.41 -4.58
CA VAL A 193 2.64 -6.28 -3.50
C VAL A 193 2.99 -7.24 -2.36
N ARG A 194 2.81 -6.79 -1.12
CA ARG A 194 2.98 -7.57 0.10
C ARG A 194 1.74 -7.46 0.98
N HIS A 195 1.21 -8.59 1.42
CA HIS A 195 0.08 -8.65 2.34
C HIS A 195 0.57 -9.04 3.73
N GLY A 196 0.26 -8.22 4.74
CA GLY A 196 0.54 -8.48 6.14
C GLY A 196 -0.74 -8.77 6.92
N SER A 197 -0.79 -9.90 7.63
CA SER A 197 -1.90 -10.21 8.54
C SER A 197 -1.39 -10.62 9.92
N VAL A 198 -1.94 -10.07 10.99
CA VAL A 198 -1.65 -10.57 12.35
C VAL A 198 -2.49 -11.83 12.60
N ARG A 199 -1.84 -12.98 12.77
CA ARG A 199 -2.54 -14.21 13.19
C ARG A 199 -2.62 -14.27 14.71
N HIS A 200 -3.83 -14.18 15.26
CA HIS A 200 -4.09 -14.61 16.63
C HIS A 200 -4.03 -16.14 16.69
N ARG A 201 -3.09 -16.71 17.46
CA ARG A 201 -3.12 -18.15 17.80
C ARG A 201 -4.23 -18.38 18.81
N SER A 202 -5.47 -18.54 18.37
CA SER A 202 -6.48 -19.26 19.15
C SER A 202 -6.26 -20.77 19.00
N ALA A 203 -6.61 -21.52 20.05
CA ALA A 203 -6.30 -22.93 20.36
C ALA A 203 -6.13 -23.94 19.20
N ARG A 204 -5.25 -24.93 19.44
CA ARG A 204 -4.90 -26.08 18.55
C ARG A 204 -6.10 -26.64 17.77
N PRO A 205 -6.05 -26.70 16.43
CA PRO A 205 -6.95 -27.55 15.65
C PRO A 205 -6.40 -28.99 15.66
N GLY A 206 -7.31 -29.95 15.81
CA GLY A 206 -7.01 -31.38 15.72
C GLY A 206 -6.29 -31.76 14.43
N ARG A 207 -5.46 -32.81 14.53
CA ARG A 207 -4.73 -33.43 13.43
C ARG A 207 -5.65 -33.64 12.21
N TYR A 208 -5.36 -32.94 11.13
CA TYR A 208 -5.57 -33.47 9.78
C TYR A 208 -4.28 -34.18 9.37
N GLN A 209 -4.27 -35.50 9.39
CA GLN A 209 -3.23 -36.29 8.74
C GLN A 209 -3.55 -36.34 7.25
N ALA A 210 -2.83 -35.55 6.44
CA ALA A 210 -2.68 -35.83 5.02
C ALA A 210 -1.41 -36.70 4.85
N GLY A 211 -1.58 -37.82 4.15
CA GLY A 211 -0.61 -38.89 4.02
C GLY A 211 0.78 -38.43 3.56
N ASN A 212 1.78 -38.99 4.22
CA ASN A 212 3.19 -38.86 3.90
C ASN A 212 3.49 -39.55 2.56
N THR A 213 3.66 -38.79 1.49
CA THR A 213 4.43 -39.23 0.31
C THR A 213 5.34 -38.09 -0.14
N GLY A 214 6.65 -38.31 -0.02
CA GLY A 214 7.68 -37.56 -0.74
C GLY A 214 8.01 -36.17 -0.20
N SER A 215 9.02 -36.10 0.68
CA SER A 215 9.74 -34.87 1.01
C SER A 215 10.28 -34.18 -0.25
N ARG A 216 9.60 -33.10 -0.69
CA ARG A 216 10.19 -31.99 -1.43
C ARG A 216 9.86 -30.71 -0.69
N ARG A 217 10.89 -29.99 -0.24
CA ARG A 217 10.76 -28.66 0.35
C ARG A 217 10.19 -27.71 -0.71
N HIS A 218 8.88 -27.46 -0.68
CA HIS A 218 8.26 -26.36 -1.42
C HIS A 218 8.28 -25.12 -0.51
N SER A 219 9.29 -24.27 -0.68
CA SER A 219 9.25 -22.89 -0.21
C SER A 219 8.23 -22.13 -1.07
N LEU A 220 7.06 -21.84 -0.52
CA LEU A 220 6.10 -20.91 -1.12
C LEU A 220 6.57 -19.47 -0.90
N LEU A 221 7.62 -19.10 -1.62
CA LEU A 221 7.87 -17.71 -2.02
C LEU A 221 6.94 -17.41 -3.19
N ALA A 222 5.71 -16.95 -2.92
CA ALA A 222 4.97 -16.17 -3.91
C ALA A 222 5.58 -14.76 -3.93
N SER A 223 6.86 -14.67 -4.28
CA SER A 223 7.56 -13.43 -4.60
C SER A 223 7.45 -13.23 -6.10
N GLY A 224 6.34 -12.65 -6.54
CA GLY A 224 6.23 -12.05 -7.87
C GLY A 224 7.02 -10.75 -7.91
N ALA A 225 8.36 -10.82 -7.83
CA ALA A 225 9.16 -9.73 -8.33
C ALA A 225 9.07 -9.80 -9.87
N LEU A 226 8.23 -8.97 -10.48
CA LEU A 226 8.30 -8.76 -11.93
C LEU A 226 9.65 -8.10 -12.22
N LYS A 227 10.64 -8.92 -12.61
CA LYS A 227 11.84 -8.45 -13.30
C LYS A 227 11.52 -8.42 -14.79
N THR A 228 11.59 -7.25 -15.41
CA THR A 228 11.70 -7.19 -16.87
C THR A 228 13.05 -7.83 -17.24
N ARG A 229 13.03 -9.06 -17.77
CA ARG A 229 14.21 -9.65 -18.42
C ARG A 229 14.51 -8.82 -19.66
N GLY A 230 15.78 -8.48 -19.85
CA GLY A 230 16.30 -7.57 -20.86
C GLY A 230 16.26 -8.11 -22.30
N ASP A 231 15.11 -8.59 -22.76
CA ASP A 231 14.83 -8.71 -24.18
C ASP A 231 13.93 -7.55 -24.59
N ARG A 232 14.42 -6.72 -25.53
CA ARG A 232 13.68 -5.59 -26.10
C ARG A 232 12.31 -6.05 -26.58
N ILE A 233 11.26 -5.76 -25.80
CA ILE A 233 9.90 -5.75 -26.31
C ILE A 233 9.82 -4.55 -27.24
N GLN A 234 9.70 -4.83 -28.53
CA GLN A 234 9.46 -3.81 -29.53
C GLN A 234 8.04 -3.29 -29.31
N LEU A 235 7.94 -2.13 -28.65
CA LEU A 235 6.66 -1.44 -28.45
C LEU A 235 6.08 -1.07 -29.83
N PRO A 236 4.77 -1.25 -30.06
CA PRO A 236 4.15 -0.73 -31.27
C PRO A 236 4.33 0.80 -31.31
N THR A 237 4.77 1.30 -32.46
CA THR A 237 4.88 2.73 -32.73
C THR A 237 3.53 3.41 -32.48
N PRO A 238 3.48 4.53 -31.72
CA PRO A 238 2.24 5.27 -31.53
C PRO A 238 1.73 5.79 -32.89
N PRO A 239 0.42 5.83 -33.13
CA PRO A 239 -0.12 6.48 -34.32
C PRO A 239 0.28 7.96 -34.31
N GLU A 240 0.83 8.43 -35.44
CA GLU A 240 1.13 9.84 -35.67
C GLU A 240 -0.16 10.66 -35.65
N SER A 241 -0.42 11.37 -34.56
CA SER A 241 -1.12 12.65 -34.59
C SER A 241 -0.90 13.40 -33.29
N GLY A 242 -0.49 14.66 -33.44
CA GLY A 242 0.11 15.45 -32.39
C GLY A 242 -0.83 15.83 -31.25
N LYS A 243 -0.31 15.76 -30.03
CA LYS A 243 -0.11 16.88 -29.11
C LYS A 243 0.60 16.34 -27.87
N ALA A 244 1.81 16.85 -27.62
CA ALA A 244 2.56 16.55 -26.40
C ALA A 244 1.73 16.98 -25.18
N LEU A 245 1.25 16.02 -24.38
CA LEU A 245 0.79 16.28 -23.02
C LEU A 245 2.01 16.32 -22.10
N ASP A 246 2.75 17.40 -22.25
CA ASP A 246 3.75 17.85 -21.30
C ASP A 246 2.99 18.41 -20.07
N ARG A 247 2.99 17.65 -18.97
CA ARG A 247 2.72 18.07 -17.57
C ARG A 247 2.69 16.87 -16.62
N ALA A 248 3.78 16.10 -16.58
CA ALA A 248 4.12 15.37 -15.35
C ALA A 248 4.94 16.33 -14.50
N GLY A 249 4.29 17.01 -13.55
CA GLY A 249 4.99 17.90 -12.62
C GLY A 249 6.04 17.14 -11.79
N PRO A 250 7.13 17.80 -11.36
CA PRO A 250 8.20 17.15 -10.61
C PRO A 250 7.73 16.74 -9.21
N TRP A 251 7.89 15.45 -8.90
CA TRP A 251 7.52 14.80 -7.64
C TRP A 251 8.39 15.21 -6.43
N HIS A 252 9.33 16.14 -6.63
CA HIS A 252 10.25 16.64 -5.59
C HIS A 252 9.65 17.67 -4.62
N LYS A 253 8.35 18.00 -4.70
CA LYS A 253 7.73 19.00 -3.81
C LYS A 253 7.09 18.47 -2.53
N TYR A 254 7.09 17.16 -2.29
CA TYR A 254 6.75 16.60 -0.97
C TYR A 254 7.99 16.61 -0.05
N GLY A 255 8.48 17.80 0.32
CA GLY A 255 9.56 17.91 1.31
C GLY A 255 10.26 19.27 1.45
N SER A 256 10.18 20.17 0.46
CA SER A 256 11.03 21.37 0.43
C SER A 256 10.39 22.68 0.89
N ASP A 257 9.06 22.76 1.05
CA ASP A 257 8.37 24.05 1.34
C ASP A 257 8.12 24.32 2.84
N VAL A 258 8.87 23.67 3.75
CA VAL A 258 8.68 23.80 5.21
C VAL A 258 9.18 25.15 5.78
N LYS A 259 9.90 25.98 5.02
CA LYS A 259 10.56 27.18 5.59
C LYS A 259 9.89 28.54 5.39
N LYS A 260 8.73 28.66 4.72
CA LYS A 260 8.18 30.00 4.41
C LYS A 260 6.65 30.12 4.41
N ASP A 261 5.95 29.50 5.35
CA ASP A 261 4.52 29.83 5.57
C ASP A 261 4.32 30.59 6.91
N PRO A 262 4.04 31.91 6.87
CA PRO A 262 3.74 32.71 8.06
C PRO A 262 2.48 32.26 8.82
N LYS A 263 1.66 31.37 8.25
CA LYS A 263 0.44 30.86 8.90
C LYS A 263 0.70 29.78 9.96
N LEU A 264 1.94 29.30 10.10
CA LEU A 264 2.33 28.30 11.11
C LEU A 264 2.53 28.88 12.53
N HIS A 265 2.65 30.21 12.68
CA HIS A 265 2.90 30.81 14.00
C HIS A 265 1.70 30.87 14.95
N LYS A 266 0.49 30.50 14.52
CA LYS A 266 -0.71 30.53 15.38
C LYS A 266 -1.07 29.19 16.04
N LEU A 267 -0.27 28.14 15.86
CA LEU A 267 -0.52 26.81 16.43
C LEU A 267 0.53 26.36 17.47
N THR A 268 1.56 27.17 17.70
CA THR A 268 2.52 26.97 18.80
C THR A 268 2.25 28.06 19.83
N GLY A 269 1.59 27.74 20.94
CA GLY A 269 1.20 28.69 21.98
C GLY A 269 2.38 29.32 22.73
N GLN A 270 3.15 30.15 22.05
CA GLN A 270 4.15 31.04 22.64
C GLN A 270 3.89 32.45 22.11
N SER A 271 3.70 33.38 23.05
CA SER A 271 3.65 34.81 22.81
C SER A 271 4.58 35.51 23.81
N PRO A 272 5.02 36.74 23.54
CA PRO A 272 5.12 37.46 22.26
C PRO A 272 6.56 37.51 21.71
#